data_AF-A0A9E0ICB6-F1
#
_entry.id   AF-A0A9E0ICB6-F1
#
_cell.length_a   1.000
_cell.length_b   1.000
_cell.length_c   1.000
_cell.angle_alpha   90.00
_cell.angle_beta   90.00
_cell.angle_gamma   90.00
#
_symmetry.space_group_name_H-M   'P 1'
#
loop_
_entity.id
_entity.type
_entity.pdbx_description
1 polymer ?
#
loop_
_entity_poly.entity_id
_entity_poly.type
_entity_poly.pdbx_seq_one_letter_code
_entity_poly.pdbx_strand_id
1 'polypeptide(L)'
;MLDFDNAPKKATNLSLNVKVLQAARDMGMNLSQTVDTLLADEVKRRYWEKWRADNREGFAAYNDHVRRHGLPLARYRSFGKSLGDGREPG
;
A
#
# COMPACT_ATOMS: atom_id res chain seq x y z
N MET A 1 -2.88 -8.32 -6.73
CA MET A 1 -2.63 -7.41 -5.60
C MET A 1 -2.18 -8.26 -4.43
N LEU A 2 -1.33 -7.76 -3.53
CA LEU A 2 -0.89 -8.57 -2.38
C LEU A 2 -2.10 -8.97 -1.53
N ASP A 3 -2.38 -10.27 -1.45
CA ASP A 3 -3.38 -10.87 -0.58
C ASP A 3 -2.68 -11.89 0.31
N PHE A 4 -2.80 -11.69 1.62
CA PHE A 4 -2.19 -12.52 2.65
C PHE A 4 -3.25 -13.25 3.50
N ASP A 5 -4.54 -13.04 3.25
CA ASP A 5 -5.62 -13.45 4.15
C ASP A 5 -5.94 -14.95 4.04
N ASN A 6 -5.49 -15.61 2.96
CA ASN A 6 -5.77 -17.02 2.66
C ASN A 6 -4.52 -17.92 2.59
N ALA A 7 -3.42 -17.53 3.25
CA ALA A 7 -2.18 -18.30 3.25
C ALA A 7 -1.99 -19.15 4.53
N PRO A 8 -1.50 -20.39 4.43
CA PRO A 8 -1.19 -21.20 5.61
C PRO A 8 -0.01 -20.63 6.41
N LYS A 9 -0.12 -20.62 7.75
CA LYS A 9 0.95 -20.15 8.63
C LYS A 9 2.12 -21.14 8.65
N LYS A 10 3.34 -20.63 8.51
CA LYS A 10 4.57 -21.42 8.62
C LYS A 10 5.33 -21.05 9.89
N ALA A 11 5.64 -22.05 10.72
CA ALA A 11 6.51 -21.85 11.87
C ALA A 11 7.91 -21.41 11.40
N THR A 12 8.39 -20.29 11.95
CA THR A 12 9.65 -19.67 11.54
C THR A 12 10.43 -19.29 12.80
N ASN A 13 11.73 -19.61 12.84
CA ASN A 13 12.60 -19.24 13.95
C ASN A 13 13.03 -17.77 13.80
N LEU A 14 12.73 -16.95 14.81
CA LEU A 14 13.05 -15.52 14.86
C LEU A 14 13.88 -15.23 16.11
N SER A 15 14.95 -14.47 15.95
CA SER A 15 15.74 -13.96 17.07
C SER A 15 15.22 -12.59 17.49
N LEU A 16 14.70 -12.49 18.71
CA LEU A 16 14.16 -11.26 19.29
C LEU A 16 14.89 -10.93 20.60
N ASN A 17 14.81 -9.67 21.02
CA ASN A 17 15.36 -9.24 22.30
C ASN A 17 14.64 -9.97 23.45
N VAL A 18 15.41 -10.68 24.28
CA VAL A 18 14.90 -11.50 25.38
C VAL A 18 14.11 -10.67 26.40
N LYS A 19 14.53 -9.43 26.70
CA LYS A 19 13.81 -8.55 27.65
C LYS A 19 12.45 -8.15 27.10
N VAL A 20 12.35 -7.86 25.81
CA VAL A 20 11.08 -7.53 25.14
C VAL A 20 10.16 -8.75 25.12
N LEU A 21 10.72 -9.93 24.81
CA LEU A 21 9.96 -11.17 24.79
C LEU A 21 9.37 -11.49 26.18
N GLN A 22 10.16 -11.31 27.24
CA GLN A 22 9.71 -11.55 28.60
C GLN A 22 8.59 -10.56 28.98
N ALA A 23 8.81 -9.26 28.76
CA ALA A 23 7.78 -8.25 29.03
C ALA A 23 6.48 -8.51 28.27
N ALA A 24 6.56 -8.90 26.99
CA ALA A 24 5.37 -9.23 26.18
C ALA A 24 4.62 -10.46 26.72
N ARG A 25 5.35 -11.47 27.20
CA ARG A 25 4.76 -12.66 27.83
C ARG A 25 4.09 -12.32 29.16
N ASP A 26 4.73 -11.51 29.99
CA ASP A 26 4.19 -11.09 31.29
C ASP A 26 2.91 -10.25 31.11
N MET A 27 2.81 -9.51 30.00
CA MET A 27 1.61 -8.78 29.59
C MET A 27 0.53 -9.66 28.93
N GLY A 28 0.76 -10.97 28.76
CA GLY A 28 -0.20 -11.89 28.14
C GLY A 28 -0.40 -11.67 26.63
N MET A 29 0.56 -11.05 25.94
CA MET A 29 0.42 -10.76 24.51
C MET A 29 0.46 -12.02 23.65
N ASN A 30 -0.35 -12.05 22.58
CA ASN A 30 -0.23 -13.07 21.55
C ASN A 30 0.94 -12.72 20.61
N LEU A 31 2.14 -13.20 20.92
CA LEU A 31 3.35 -12.88 20.16
C LEU A 31 3.24 -13.26 18.68
N SER A 32 2.71 -14.45 18.38
CA SER A 32 2.61 -14.92 17.00
C SER A 32 1.71 -13.99 16.18
N GLN A 33 0.52 -13.66 16.68
CA GLN A 33 -0.40 -12.75 15.98
C GLN A 33 0.18 -11.33 15.83
N THR A 34 0.85 -10.84 16.88
CA THR A 34 1.44 -9.49 16.88
C THR A 34 2.54 -9.37 15.83
N VAL A 35 3.49 -10.32 15.82
CA VAL A 35 4.59 -10.34 14.85
C VAL A 35 4.08 -10.54 13.42
N ASP A 36 3.10 -11.43 13.24
CA ASP A 36 2.45 -11.70 11.94
C ASP A 36 1.83 -10.42 11.36
N THR A 37 1.07 -9.68 12.17
CA THR A 37 0.43 -8.42 11.76
C THR A 37 1.46 -7.35 11.40
N LEU A 38 2.44 -7.13 12.29
CA LEU A 38 3.49 -6.13 12.07
C LEU A 38 4.32 -6.42 10.82
N LEU A 39 4.64 -7.70 10.57
CA LEU A 39 5.38 -8.11 9.40
C LEU A 39 4.54 -7.92 8.13
N ALA A 40 3.27 -8.30 8.14
CA ALA A 40 2.37 -8.11 7.00
C ALA A 40 2.24 -6.64 6.61
N ASP A 41 2.09 -5.74 7.60
CA ASP A 41 1.99 -4.30 7.36
C ASP A 41 3.29 -3.71 6.79
N GLU A 42 4.44 -4.10 7.33
CA GLU A 42 5.74 -3.66 6.83
C GLU A 42 6.01 -4.16 5.40
N VAL A 43 5.64 -5.41 5.10
CA VAL A 43 5.74 -5.98 3.74
C VAL A 43 4.85 -5.21 2.77
N LYS A 44 3.59 -4.94 3.12
CA LYS A 44 2.68 -4.12 2.31
C LYS A 44 3.28 -2.74 2.05
N ARG A 45 3.78 -2.07 3.10
CA ARG A 45 4.39 -0.74 2.98
C ARG A 45 5.55 -0.73 1.99
N ARG A 46 6.53 -1.64 2.16
CA ARG A 46 7.70 -1.74 1.28
C ARG A 46 7.32 -2.09 -0.15
N TYR A 47 6.36 -3.00 -0.33
CA TYR A 47 5.88 -3.35 -1.66
C TYR A 47 5.30 -2.13 -2.38
N TRP A 48 4.43 -1.36 -1.72
CA TRP A 48 3.83 -0.16 -2.32
C TRP A 48 4.84 0.97 -2.53
N GLU A 49 5.84 1.12 -1.66
CA GLU A 49 6.95 2.04 -1.88
C GLU A 49 7.73 1.69 -3.14
N LYS A 50 8.11 0.42 -3.29
CA LYS A 50 8.80 -0.06 -4.48
C LYS A 50 7.94 0.13 -5.73
N TRP A 51 6.67 -0.29 -5.67
CA TRP A 51 5.75 -0.17 -6.80
C TRP A 51 5.57 1.29 -7.23
N ARG A 52 5.41 2.23 -6.28
CA ARG A 52 5.33 3.66 -6.60
C ARG A 52 6.60 4.20 -7.23
N ALA A 53 7.77 3.78 -6.75
CA ALA A 53 9.05 4.16 -7.34
C ALA A 53 9.18 3.64 -8.77
N ASP A 54 8.91 2.34 -8.97
CA ASP A 54 9.02 1.67 -10.27
C ASP A 54 8.03 2.25 -11.31
N ASN A 55 6.85 2.71 -10.87
CA ASN A 55 5.81 3.26 -11.76
C ASN A 55 5.83 4.79 -11.86
N ARG A 56 6.79 5.47 -11.21
CA ARG A 56 6.82 6.94 -11.12
C ARG A 56 6.81 7.62 -12.49
N GLU A 57 7.58 7.10 -13.43
CA GLU A 57 7.66 7.65 -14.80
C GLU A 57 6.35 7.43 -15.57
N GLY A 58 5.75 6.25 -15.45
CA GLY A 58 4.45 5.96 -16.06
C GLY A 58 3.34 6.88 -15.55
N PHE A 59 3.30 7.11 -14.23
CA PHE A 59 2.39 8.08 -13.65
C PHE A 59 2.68 9.52 -14.09
N ALA A 60 3.95 9.91 -14.19
CA ALA A 60 4.31 11.24 -14.67
C ALA A 60 3.85 11.47 -16.13
N ALA A 61 4.08 10.50 -17.01
CA ALA A 61 3.65 10.53 -18.40
C ALA A 61 2.12 10.56 -18.52
N TYR A 62 1.41 9.76 -17.72
CA TYR A 62 -0.05 9.78 -17.70
C TYR A 62 -0.61 11.12 -17.17
N ASN A 63 -0.04 11.65 -16.09
CA ASN A 63 -0.44 12.94 -15.55
C ASN A 63 -0.21 14.07 -16.56
N ASP A 64 0.91 14.04 -17.29
CA ASP A 64 1.18 14.99 -18.37
C ASP A 64 0.19 14.85 -19.54
N HIS A 65 -0.16 13.62 -19.92
CA HIS A 65 -1.21 13.37 -20.89
C HIS A 65 -2.56 13.95 -20.44
N VAL A 66 -2.97 13.73 -19.19
CA VAL A 66 -4.21 14.28 -18.63
C VAL A 66 -4.16 15.81 -18.56
N ARG A 67 -3.04 16.42 -18.18
CA ARG A 67 -2.90 17.89 -18.17
C ARG A 67 -3.07 18.49 -19.56
N ARG A 68 -2.57 17.82 -20.61
CA ARG A 68 -2.67 18.29 -22.00
C ARG A 68 -4.02 18.00 -22.65
N HIS A 69 -4.58 16.82 -22.41
CA HIS A 69 -5.72 16.30 -23.17
C HIS A 69 -7.01 16.16 -22.34
N GLY A 70 -6.94 16.38 -21.03
CA GLY A 70 -8.02 16.08 -20.10
C GLY A 70 -8.19 14.58 -19.85
N LEU A 71 -9.06 14.25 -18.91
CA LEU A 71 -9.38 12.89 -18.52
C LEU A 71 -10.06 12.15 -19.69
N PRO A 72 -9.61 10.93 -20.02
CA PRO A 72 -10.33 10.08 -20.95
C PRO A 72 -11.79 9.91 -20.54
N LEU A 73 -12.69 9.96 -21.51
CA LEU A 73 -14.13 9.77 -21.31
C LEU A 73 -14.81 10.78 -20.36
N ALA A 74 -14.15 11.89 -20.01
CA ALA A 74 -14.73 12.92 -19.14
C ALA A 74 -16.13 13.38 -19.60
N ARG A 75 -16.35 13.46 -20.92
CA ARG A 75 -17.65 13.82 -21.53
C ARG A 75 -18.80 12.87 -21.21
N TYR A 76 -18.51 11.63 -20.83
CA TYR A 76 -19.51 10.61 -20.49
C TYR A 76 -19.66 10.41 -18.98
N ARG A 77 -18.85 11.08 -18.15
CA ARG A 77 -18.89 10.94 -16.69
C ARG A 77 -20.21 11.48 -16.15
N SER A 78 -20.95 10.68 -15.39
CA SER A 78 -22.25 11.07 -14.80
C SER A 78 -22.13 11.80 -13.46
N PHE A 79 -21.02 11.61 -12.74
CA PHE A 79 -20.76 12.19 -11.42
C PHE A 79 -19.58 13.17 -11.45
N GLY A 80 -19.44 14.00 -10.41
CA GLY A 80 -18.27 14.87 -10.23
C GLY A 80 -18.00 15.86 -11.37
N LYS A 81 -18.96 16.14 -12.26
CA LYS A 81 -18.78 17.01 -13.45
C LYS A 81 -18.21 18.39 -13.10
N SER A 82 -18.55 18.92 -11.92
CA SER A 82 -18.04 20.19 -11.40
C SER A 82 -16.54 20.20 -11.08
N LEU A 83 -15.88 19.05 -10.96
CA LEU A 83 -14.45 18.94 -10.65
C LEU A 83 -13.53 19.14 -11.88
N GLY A 84 -14.11 19.34 -13.07
CA GLY A 84 -13.36 19.46 -14.32
C GLY A 84 -12.84 18.12 -14.85
N ASP A 85 -12.07 18.20 -15.93
CA ASP A 85 -11.44 17.06 -16.61
C ASP A 85 -9.93 16.99 -16.38
N GLY A 86 -9.36 17.81 -15.49
CA GLY A 86 -7.94 17.78 -15.15
C GLY A 86 -7.00 18.35 -16.20
N ARG A 87 -7.53 18.96 -17.28
CA ARG A 87 -6.73 19.71 -18.24
C ARG A 87 -6.28 21.04 -17.63
N GLU A 88 -5.04 21.45 -17.88
CA GLU A 88 -4.60 22.79 -17.50
C GLU A 88 -5.23 23.83 -18.44
N PRO A 89 -5.78 24.94 -17.90
CA PRO A 89 -6.22 26.06 -18.74
C PRO A 89 -4.99 26.68 -19.43
N GLY A 90 -5.10 26.88 -20.74
CA GLY A 90 -4.07 27.54 -21.55
C GLY A 90 -4.04 29.05 -21.38
#